data_AF-A4RS76-F1
#
_entry.id   AF-A4RS76-F1
#
_cell.length_a   1.000
_cell.length_b   1.000
_cell.length_c   1.000
_cell.angle_alpha   90.00
_cell.angle_beta   90.00
_cell.angle_gamma   90.00
#
_symmetry.space_group_name_H-M   'P 1'
#
loop_
_entity.id
_entity.type
_entity.pdbx_description
1 polymer ?
#
loop_
_entity_poly.entity_id
_entity_poly.type
_entity_poly.pdbx_seq_one_letter_code
_entity_poly.pdbx_strand_id
1 'polypeptide(L)'
;MSLSASCARAMREKTAEDALDTVISCVACECAYDGDERAVARRLGTLERAIVLRALDASRAPLAVLRDRILRRSARRWFVGVEASAKGAANRAVVLETCDAYYYAFGGTQTTRDLISDANYWMSSVEDEAKAHRGFLARAETVAADVMFARARARGKRLVMCGHSLGGATAALATVILLLRRPEAAGRVRCVTFAMPPVGDESLSRLVVDRRWTSTFTHICAPEDRISRLLLSRPGYVHFVRPKYLLEDGRIVMKELDVDDDDALQRVHRDSAGFMRAPRSVVYVHAMKTYRDRLMLTLRSALSSFDADAFVAETPRAVPMRSHLGPEPTLKSAVGVLARDGGGIVVLVRGTSIDTRTCSRTRAEAKGWLCSTTATVLGSDSLIVAVSPPALHGAPLPSDAVCSPGNHASWMPLVVGVGGDFSLAFVNVRIIPRVVIFVRSDASDASWIALQKSSLQTKQTGWIVKEVGPLKRKAIDGFVESSPGCVCVMRAVSDGLVVREGGRDKDAIGMSVPADDVRAVEKSIRAALQSTEMDALEHAPHTALARAKL
;
A
#
# COMPACT_ATOMS: atom_id res chain seq x y z
N MET A 1 18.26 13.15 -38.64
CA MET A 1 17.42 12.29 -37.76
C MET A 1 16.80 13.17 -36.70
N SER A 2 15.54 12.92 -36.29
CA SER A 2 14.98 13.62 -35.13
C SER A 2 15.79 13.30 -33.88
N LEU A 3 15.92 14.27 -32.98
CA LEU A 3 16.59 14.14 -31.69
C LEU A 3 16.03 12.94 -30.89
N SER A 4 14.73 12.67 -31.07
CA SER A 4 14.00 11.54 -30.49
C SER A 4 14.49 10.17 -31.00
N ALA A 5 14.81 10.04 -32.29
CA ALA A 5 15.30 8.80 -32.89
C ALA A 5 16.78 8.53 -32.55
N SER A 6 17.57 9.59 -32.37
CA SER A 6 18.97 9.50 -31.91
C SER A 6 19.03 8.92 -30.49
N CYS A 7 18.22 9.43 -29.57
CA CYS A 7 18.13 8.91 -28.20
C CYS A 7 17.66 7.45 -28.17
N ALA A 8 16.61 7.10 -28.93
CA ALA A 8 16.14 5.72 -29.03
C ALA A 8 17.25 4.78 -29.48
N ARG A 9 18.01 5.15 -30.52
CA ARG A 9 19.13 4.36 -31.02
C ARG A 9 20.25 4.24 -29.97
N ALA A 10 20.68 5.34 -29.37
CA ALA A 10 21.76 5.35 -28.38
C ALA A 10 21.41 4.54 -27.12
N MET A 11 20.14 4.53 -26.72
CA MET A 11 19.65 3.74 -25.58
C MET A 11 19.24 2.31 -25.94
N ARG A 12 19.37 1.94 -27.22
CA ARG A 12 18.88 0.67 -27.80
C ARG A 12 17.42 0.41 -27.44
N GLU A 13 16.60 1.46 -27.49
CA GLU A 13 15.16 1.42 -27.24
C GLU A 13 14.37 1.37 -28.55
N LYS A 14 13.21 0.72 -28.52
CA LYS A 14 12.36 0.56 -29.71
C LYS A 14 11.79 1.89 -30.19
N THR A 15 11.44 2.75 -29.23
CA THR A 15 10.82 4.05 -29.50
C THR A 15 11.53 5.16 -28.74
N ALA A 16 11.28 6.40 -29.16
CA ALA A 16 11.75 7.58 -28.43
C ALA A 16 11.04 7.76 -27.08
N GLU A 17 9.77 7.36 -27.00
CA GLU A 17 9.01 7.32 -25.75
C GLU A 17 9.66 6.33 -24.77
N ASP A 18 10.12 5.18 -25.28
CA ASP A 18 10.83 4.21 -24.47
C ASP A 18 12.17 4.76 -23.93
N ALA A 19 12.94 5.48 -24.76
CA ALA A 19 14.15 6.17 -24.30
C ALA A 19 13.83 7.22 -23.23
N LEU A 20 12.74 7.97 -23.41
CA LEU A 20 12.32 8.99 -22.47
C LEU A 20 11.89 8.38 -21.13
N ASP A 21 11.07 7.33 -21.13
CA ASP A 21 10.67 6.72 -19.85
C ASP A 21 11.90 6.11 -19.13
N THR A 22 12.92 5.65 -19.86
CA THR A 22 14.18 5.16 -19.26
C THR A 22 14.91 6.27 -18.51
N VAL A 23 15.03 7.46 -19.10
CA VAL A 23 15.65 8.62 -18.44
C VAL A 23 14.82 9.11 -17.25
N ILE A 24 13.50 9.23 -17.41
CA ILE A 24 12.63 9.69 -16.32
C ILE A 24 12.66 8.66 -15.17
N SER A 25 12.65 7.37 -15.48
CA SER A 25 12.76 6.30 -14.49
C SER A 25 14.09 6.36 -13.73
N CYS A 26 15.19 6.69 -14.39
CA CYS A 26 16.49 6.88 -13.74
C CYS A 26 16.43 7.98 -12.67
N VAL A 27 15.84 9.14 -12.99
CA VAL A 27 15.67 10.24 -12.04
C VAL A 27 14.65 9.86 -10.95
N ALA A 28 13.56 9.20 -11.29
CA ALA A 28 12.56 8.74 -10.33
C ALA A 28 13.15 7.77 -9.29
N CYS A 29 13.99 6.83 -9.74
CA CYS A 29 14.72 5.90 -8.87
C CYS A 29 15.69 6.65 -7.95
N GLU A 30 16.43 7.63 -8.46
CA GLU A 30 17.33 8.45 -7.64
C GLU A 30 16.54 9.24 -6.57
N CYS A 31 15.39 9.79 -6.96
CA CYS A 31 14.49 10.53 -6.08
C CYS A 31 13.88 9.66 -4.98
N ALA A 32 13.61 8.38 -5.28
CA ALA A 32 13.14 7.42 -4.29
C ALA A 32 14.16 7.18 -3.15
N TYR A 33 15.46 7.47 -3.36
CA TYR A 33 16.48 7.42 -2.30
C TYR A 33 16.64 8.73 -1.52
N ASP A 34 16.41 9.88 -2.15
CA ASP A 34 16.85 11.17 -1.60
C ASP A 34 15.98 11.64 -0.43
N GLY A 35 14.67 11.37 -0.43
CA GLY A 35 13.78 11.71 0.71
C GLY A 35 13.57 13.20 0.93
N ASP A 36 14.47 14.05 0.45
CA ASP A 36 14.24 15.48 0.25
C ASP A 36 13.43 15.70 -1.02
N GLU A 37 12.13 15.65 -0.82
CA GLU A 37 11.06 16.08 -1.71
C GLU A 37 11.34 17.39 -2.48
N ARG A 38 12.01 18.38 -1.88
CA ARG A 38 12.35 19.65 -2.56
C ARG A 38 13.53 19.49 -3.52
N ALA A 39 14.52 18.68 -3.16
CA ALA A 39 15.62 18.34 -4.07
C ALA A 39 15.11 17.57 -5.30
N VAL A 40 14.15 16.67 -5.09
CA VAL A 40 13.45 15.94 -6.16
C VAL A 40 12.76 16.91 -7.13
N ALA A 41 11.94 17.82 -6.61
CA ALA A 41 11.21 18.79 -7.43
C ALA A 41 12.14 19.70 -8.26
N ARG A 42 13.33 20.05 -7.74
CA ARG A 42 14.37 20.79 -8.48
C ARG A 42 14.97 19.96 -9.61
N ARG A 43 15.43 18.73 -9.33
CA ARG A 43 16.05 17.84 -10.33
C ARG A 43 15.11 17.55 -11.50
N LEU A 44 13.82 17.38 -11.24
CA LEU A 44 12.81 17.16 -12.28
C LEU A 44 12.60 18.39 -13.16
N GLY A 45 12.52 19.59 -12.57
CA GLY A 45 12.43 20.83 -13.35
C GLY A 45 13.65 21.03 -14.25
N THR A 46 14.82 20.56 -13.82
CA THR A 46 16.03 20.59 -14.65
C THR A 46 15.99 19.57 -15.78
N LEU A 47 15.64 18.31 -15.47
CA LEU A 47 15.45 17.25 -16.48
C LEU A 47 14.46 17.68 -17.57
N GLU A 48 13.38 18.34 -17.17
CA GLU A 48 12.35 18.84 -18.07
C GLU A 48 12.91 19.78 -19.14
N ARG A 49 13.69 20.79 -18.72
CA ARG A 49 14.27 21.78 -19.64
C ARG A 49 15.43 21.21 -20.47
N ALA A 50 16.30 20.43 -19.85
CA ALA A 50 17.53 19.96 -20.49
C ALA A 50 17.25 18.84 -21.51
N ILE A 51 16.26 17.98 -21.25
CA ILE A 51 16.07 16.74 -22.02
C ILE A 51 14.67 16.67 -22.59
N VAL A 52 13.63 16.77 -21.75
CA VAL A 52 12.25 16.47 -22.16
C VAL A 52 11.77 17.46 -23.23
N LEU A 53 11.84 18.77 -22.98
CA LEU A 53 11.38 19.78 -23.92
C LEU A 53 12.16 19.73 -25.24
N ARG A 54 13.49 19.55 -25.18
CA ARG A 54 14.32 19.42 -26.38
C ARG A 54 13.95 18.19 -27.20
N ALA A 55 13.74 17.05 -26.54
CA ALA A 55 13.31 15.82 -27.21
C ALA A 55 11.93 15.94 -27.86
N LEU A 56 11.00 16.66 -27.23
CA LEU A 56 9.68 16.98 -27.79
C LEU A 56 9.79 17.91 -29.00
N ASP A 57 10.57 18.99 -28.89
CA ASP A 57 10.73 20.01 -29.94
C ASP A 57 11.27 19.41 -31.24
N ALA A 58 12.15 18.42 -31.12
CA ALA A 58 12.76 17.80 -32.28
C ALA A 58 12.07 16.53 -32.78
N SER A 59 10.93 16.12 -32.19
CA SER A 59 10.17 14.96 -32.63
C SER A 59 9.19 15.29 -33.77
N ARG A 60 9.19 14.47 -34.84
CA ARG A 60 8.25 14.59 -35.98
C ARG A 60 7.03 13.63 -35.90
N ALA A 61 6.93 12.80 -34.87
CA ALA A 61 6.02 11.64 -34.77
C ALA A 61 5.09 11.74 -33.52
N PRO A 62 4.42 10.69 -32.95
CA PRO A 62 3.35 10.80 -31.93
C PRO A 62 3.58 11.76 -30.75
N LEU A 63 4.83 11.98 -30.36
CA LEU A 63 5.24 12.99 -29.36
C LEU A 63 4.89 14.45 -29.77
N ALA A 64 4.68 14.74 -31.06
CA ALA A 64 4.19 16.04 -31.55
C ALA A 64 2.70 16.27 -31.18
N VAL A 65 1.87 15.22 -31.18
CA VAL A 65 0.50 15.28 -30.65
C VAL A 65 0.53 15.56 -29.15
N LEU A 66 1.52 15.01 -28.46
CA LEU A 66 1.73 15.22 -27.03
C LEU A 66 2.23 16.64 -26.73
N ARG A 67 3.17 17.15 -27.54
CA ARG A 67 3.59 18.56 -27.55
C ARG A 67 2.38 19.48 -27.68
N ASP A 68 1.51 19.23 -28.66
CA ASP A 68 0.32 20.05 -28.85
C ASP A 68 -0.70 19.92 -27.70
N ARG A 69 -0.76 18.80 -26.97
CA ARG A 69 -1.55 18.69 -25.72
C ARG A 69 -0.96 19.51 -24.58
N ILE A 70 0.37 19.53 -24.46
CA ILE A 70 1.10 20.29 -23.44
C ILE A 70 0.99 21.79 -23.71
N LEU A 71 1.13 22.21 -24.97
CA LEU A 71 1.03 23.60 -25.40
C LEU A 71 -0.40 24.16 -25.29
N ARG A 72 -1.43 23.32 -25.45
CA ARG A 72 -2.85 23.71 -25.31
C ARG A 72 -3.33 23.87 -23.87
N ARG A 73 -2.70 23.20 -22.89
CA ARG A 73 -2.99 23.41 -21.47
C ARG A 73 -2.12 24.56 -20.97
N SER A 74 -2.73 25.60 -20.43
CA SER A 74 -2.13 26.87 -20.00
C SER A 74 -1.05 26.78 -18.90
N ALA A 75 -0.44 25.62 -18.64
CA ALA A 75 0.52 25.37 -17.58
C ALA A 75 1.98 25.10 -18.04
N ARG A 76 2.28 24.95 -19.34
CA ARG A 76 3.66 24.79 -19.89
C ARG A 76 4.56 23.77 -19.15
N ARG A 77 4.03 22.69 -18.57
CA ARG A 77 4.83 21.69 -17.85
C ARG A 77 4.49 20.25 -18.21
N TRP A 78 5.53 19.46 -18.44
CA TRP A 78 5.52 18.02 -18.61
C TRP A 78 5.31 17.29 -17.28
N PHE A 79 6.06 17.69 -16.24
CA PHE A 79 5.88 17.15 -14.89
C PHE A 79 4.78 17.93 -14.16
N VAL A 80 3.76 17.21 -13.73
CA VAL A 80 2.51 17.74 -13.18
C VAL A 80 2.47 17.60 -11.66
N GLY A 81 3.20 16.64 -11.09
CA GLY A 81 3.22 16.44 -9.65
C GLY A 81 4.23 15.40 -9.20
N VAL A 82 4.60 15.48 -7.92
CA VAL A 82 5.41 14.47 -7.22
C VAL A 82 4.77 14.17 -5.87
N GLU A 83 4.83 12.90 -5.48
CA GLU A 83 4.49 12.42 -4.15
C GLU A 83 5.49 11.35 -3.73
N ALA A 84 5.88 11.35 -2.46
CA ALA A 84 6.74 10.33 -1.88
C ALA A 84 5.99 9.51 -0.84
N SER A 85 6.46 8.29 -0.63
CA SER A 85 5.92 7.42 0.40
C SER A 85 6.14 8.00 1.79
N ALA A 86 5.17 7.86 2.68
CA ALA A 86 5.27 8.26 4.07
C ALA A 86 6.46 7.59 4.79
N LYS A 87 7.01 8.26 5.81
CA LYS A 87 8.12 7.73 6.61
C LYS A 87 7.76 6.34 7.19
N GLY A 88 8.67 5.38 7.02
CA GLY A 88 8.52 3.99 7.47
C GLY A 88 7.61 3.10 6.62
N ALA A 89 7.12 3.58 5.47
CA ALA A 89 6.34 2.79 4.51
C ALA A 89 7.03 1.45 4.22
N ALA A 90 6.23 0.40 3.94
CA ALA A 90 6.77 -0.94 3.69
C ALA A 90 7.68 -0.91 2.46
N ASN A 91 7.27 -0.15 1.45
CA ASN A 91 8.11 0.24 0.33
C ASN A 91 8.35 1.74 0.36
N ARG A 92 9.62 2.12 0.46
CA ARG A 92 10.02 3.48 0.11
C ARG A 92 9.83 3.67 -1.37
N ALA A 93 8.99 4.61 -1.77
CA ALA A 93 8.66 4.81 -3.17
C ALA A 93 8.26 6.26 -3.46
N VAL A 94 8.28 6.64 -4.74
CA VAL A 94 7.90 7.96 -5.24
C VAL A 94 7.01 7.76 -6.45
N VAL A 95 5.94 8.55 -6.55
CA VAL A 95 5.10 8.63 -7.75
C VAL A 95 5.35 9.98 -8.42
N LEU A 96 5.85 9.95 -9.66
CA LEU A 96 5.92 11.12 -10.52
C LEU A 96 4.74 11.13 -11.49
N GLU A 97 4.05 12.25 -11.58
CA GLU A 97 2.99 12.47 -12.55
C GLU A 97 3.52 13.28 -13.73
N THR A 98 3.46 12.73 -14.93
CA THR A 98 3.63 13.49 -16.18
C THR A 98 2.28 13.78 -16.82
N CYS A 99 2.25 14.48 -17.96
CA CYS A 99 1.01 14.74 -18.68
C CYS A 99 0.30 13.46 -19.19
N ASP A 100 1.04 12.38 -19.38
CA ASP A 100 0.64 11.14 -20.06
C ASP A 100 0.91 9.85 -19.28
N ALA A 101 1.69 9.89 -18.19
CA ALA A 101 2.07 8.70 -17.43
C ALA A 101 2.17 8.98 -15.91
N TYR A 102 2.11 7.89 -15.16
CA TYR A 102 2.57 7.82 -13.77
C TYR A 102 3.84 6.98 -13.70
N TYR A 103 4.89 7.49 -13.08
CA TYR A 103 6.13 6.76 -12.82
C TYR A 103 6.15 6.36 -11.35
N TYR A 104 5.96 5.07 -11.08
CA TYR A 104 5.93 4.50 -9.74
C TYR A 104 7.30 3.89 -9.44
N ALA A 105 8.15 4.66 -8.75
CA ALA A 105 9.54 4.34 -8.49
C ALA A 105 9.75 3.78 -7.08
N PHE A 106 10.40 2.63 -6.96
CA PHE A 106 10.71 2.00 -5.67
C PHE A 106 12.18 2.19 -5.32
N GLY A 107 12.44 2.70 -4.11
CA GLY A 107 13.77 2.79 -3.53
C GLY A 107 14.27 1.43 -3.05
N GLY A 108 15.54 1.12 -3.33
CA GLY A 108 16.18 -0.06 -2.76
C GLY A 108 16.62 0.14 -1.30
N THR A 109 17.22 -0.88 -0.71
CA THR A 109 17.72 -0.83 0.67
C THR A 109 18.88 0.18 0.79
N GLN A 110 18.92 0.97 1.87
CA GLN A 110 20.00 1.94 2.11
C GLN A 110 21.33 1.26 2.45
N THR A 111 21.27 0.03 2.95
CA THR A 111 22.40 -0.80 3.33
C THR A 111 22.41 -2.03 2.42
N THR A 112 23.30 -2.04 1.42
CA THR A 112 23.54 -3.20 0.55
C THR A 112 23.97 -4.46 1.30
N ARG A 113 24.43 -4.28 2.55
CA ARG A 113 24.76 -5.36 3.49
C ARG A 113 23.51 -6.20 3.84
N ASP A 114 22.34 -5.59 3.95
CA ASP A 114 21.09 -6.28 4.34
C ASP A 114 20.58 -7.20 3.21
N LEU A 115 20.80 -6.82 1.94
CA LEU A 115 20.52 -7.70 0.79
C LEU A 115 21.39 -8.96 0.79
N ILE A 116 22.62 -8.85 1.28
CA ILE A 116 23.60 -9.95 1.26
C ILE A 116 23.42 -10.84 2.49
N SER A 117 23.03 -10.28 3.64
CA SER A 117 22.79 -11.03 4.89
C SER A 117 21.43 -11.71 4.95
N ASP A 118 20.38 -11.10 4.37
CA ASP A 118 18.98 -11.53 4.55
C ASP A 118 18.41 -12.26 3.33
N ALA A 119 19.24 -12.57 2.32
CA ALA A 119 18.83 -13.35 1.17
C ALA A 119 18.53 -14.80 1.59
N ASN A 120 17.32 -15.04 2.10
CA ASN A 120 16.70 -16.34 2.07
C ASN A 120 16.55 -16.74 0.60
N TYR A 121 17.54 -17.47 0.08
CA TYR A 121 17.70 -17.85 -1.34
C TYR A 121 16.57 -18.71 -1.92
N TRP A 122 15.54 -18.95 -1.14
CA TRP A 122 14.40 -19.78 -1.52
C TRP A 122 13.52 -19.01 -2.49
N MET A 123 13.07 -19.73 -3.52
CA MET A 123 12.10 -19.22 -4.46
C MET A 123 10.69 -19.71 -4.09
N SER A 124 9.69 -18.87 -4.34
CA SER A 124 8.27 -19.17 -4.21
C SER A 124 7.61 -19.15 -5.60
N SER A 125 6.51 -19.87 -5.76
CA SER A 125 5.72 -19.86 -7.01
C SER A 125 5.11 -18.47 -7.25
N VAL A 126 5.16 -18.00 -8.50
CA VAL A 126 4.51 -16.77 -8.99
C VAL A 126 3.25 -17.13 -9.77
N GLU A 127 3.37 -18.06 -10.72
CA GLU A 127 2.29 -18.69 -11.48
C GLU A 127 2.78 -20.04 -11.97
N ASP A 128 1.99 -21.10 -11.79
CA ASP A 128 2.33 -22.47 -12.20
C ASP A 128 3.75 -22.88 -11.74
N GLU A 129 4.64 -23.15 -12.71
CA GLU A 129 6.04 -23.55 -12.51
C GLU A 129 7.00 -22.36 -12.36
N ALA A 130 6.57 -21.12 -12.65
CA ALA A 130 7.41 -19.94 -12.58
C ALA A 130 7.72 -19.57 -11.13
N LYS A 131 9.00 -19.46 -10.78
CA LYS A 131 9.43 -19.15 -9.41
C LYS A 131 10.23 -17.86 -9.33
N ALA A 132 10.04 -17.14 -8.23
CA ALA A 132 10.77 -15.92 -7.91
C ALA A 132 11.31 -15.94 -6.47
N HIS A 133 12.36 -15.18 -6.22
CA HIS A 133 12.95 -15.03 -4.88
C HIS A 133 11.87 -14.64 -3.86
N ARG A 134 11.69 -15.46 -2.81
CA ARG A 134 10.60 -15.33 -1.85
C ARG A 134 10.53 -13.94 -1.21
N GLY A 135 11.67 -13.38 -0.81
CA GLY A 135 11.73 -12.06 -0.19
C GLY A 135 11.36 -10.92 -1.14
N PHE A 136 11.71 -11.04 -2.42
CA PHE A 136 11.38 -10.00 -3.41
C PHE A 136 9.90 -10.11 -3.80
N LEU A 137 9.39 -11.34 -3.91
CA LEU A 137 7.98 -11.60 -4.18
C LEU A 137 7.09 -11.06 -3.05
N ALA A 138 7.41 -11.38 -1.79
CA ALA A 138 6.65 -10.88 -0.63
C ALA A 138 6.59 -9.35 -0.59
N ARG A 139 7.70 -8.68 -0.98
CA ARG A 139 7.74 -7.22 -1.09
C ARG A 139 6.94 -6.69 -2.28
N ALA A 140 6.97 -7.37 -3.41
CA ALA A 140 6.18 -7.02 -4.59
C ALA A 140 4.67 -7.21 -4.37
N GLU A 141 4.26 -8.20 -3.58
CA GLU A 141 2.86 -8.46 -3.25
C GLU A 141 2.22 -7.35 -2.41
N THR A 142 2.99 -6.57 -1.66
CA THR A 142 2.47 -5.40 -0.92
C THR A 142 2.28 -4.17 -1.80
N VAL A 143 2.78 -4.19 -3.05
CA VAL A 143 2.66 -3.06 -3.97
C VAL A 143 1.25 -3.01 -4.57
N ALA A 144 0.57 -1.87 -4.37
CA ALA A 144 -0.73 -1.57 -4.97
C ALA A 144 -0.64 -1.18 -6.47
N ALA A 145 0.00 -2.03 -7.29
CA ALA A 145 0.24 -1.79 -8.71
C ALA A 145 -1.06 -1.75 -9.54
N ASP A 146 -2.04 -2.59 -9.21
CA ASP A 146 -3.36 -2.64 -9.84
C ASP A 146 -4.20 -1.39 -9.56
N VAL A 147 -4.15 -0.88 -8.33
CA VAL A 147 -4.82 0.37 -7.97
C VAL A 147 -4.20 1.55 -8.70
N MET A 148 -2.86 1.59 -8.78
CA MET A 148 -2.15 2.60 -9.57
C MET A 148 -2.43 2.48 -11.07
N PHE A 149 -2.54 1.27 -11.60
CA PHE A 149 -2.92 1.04 -12.99
C PHE A 149 -4.35 1.50 -13.27
N ALA A 150 -5.32 1.17 -12.42
CA ALA A 150 -6.70 1.61 -12.54
C ALA A 150 -6.80 3.14 -12.50
N ARG A 151 -6.06 3.77 -11.59
CA ARG A 151 -5.96 5.23 -11.48
C ARG A 151 -5.34 5.87 -12.74
N ALA A 152 -4.25 5.31 -13.26
CA ALA A 152 -3.62 5.76 -14.50
C ALA A 152 -4.62 5.68 -15.66
N ARG A 153 -5.28 4.53 -15.82
CA ARG A 153 -6.29 4.28 -16.84
C ARG A 153 -7.47 5.25 -16.76
N ALA A 154 -7.99 5.50 -15.56
CA ALA A 154 -9.10 6.44 -15.34
C ALA A 154 -8.75 7.88 -15.76
N ARG A 155 -7.47 8.25 -15.71
CA ARG A 155 -6.97 9.56 -16.16
C ARG A 155 -6.42 9.56 -17.58
N GLY A 156 -6.58 8.46 -18.32
CA GLY A 156 -6.08 8.31 -19.69
C GLY A 156 -4.54 8.27 -19.78
N LYS A 157 -3.87 7.78 -18.73
CA LYS A 157 -2.41 7.74 -18.61
C LYS A 157 -1.87 6.31 -18.64
N ARG A 158 -0.60 6.17 -19.01
CA ARG A 158 0.20 4.94 -18.87
C ARG A 158 0.75 4.78 -17.45
N LEU A 159 1.17 3.57 -17.09
CA LEU A 159 1.89 3.29 -15.84
C LEU A 159 3.32 2.84 -16.17
N VAL A 160 4.32 3.48 -15.57
CA VAL A 160 5.72 3.07 -15.64
C VAL A 160 6.18 2.67 -14.26
N MET A 161 6.39 1.38 -14.05
CA MET A 161 6.98 0.81 -12.85
C MET A 161 8.50 0.98 -12.95
N CYS A 162 9.18 1.46 -11.91
CA CYS A 162 10.63 1.54 -11.97
C CYS A 162 11.29 1.34 -10.61
N GLY A 163 12.56 0.93 -10.63
CA GLY A 163 13.28 0.75 -9.39
C GLY A 163 14.75 0.43 -9.60
N HIS A 164 15.52 0.70 -8.55
CA HIS A 164 16.95 0.40 -8.50
C HIS A 164 17.23 -0.69 -7.46
N SER A 165 18.15 -1.62 -7.75
CA SER A 165 18.57 -2.67 -6.82
C SER A 165 17.36 -3.51 -6.34
N LEU A 166 17.17 -3.67 -5.02
CA LEU A 166 15.96 -4.29 -4.43
C LEU A 166 14.65 -3.63 -4.91
N GLY A 167 14.65 -2.31 -5.10
CA GLY A 167 13.50 -1.59 -5.64
C GLY A 167 13.21 -2.01 -7.08
N GLY A 168 14.25 -2.33 -7.87
CA GLY A 168 14.10 -2.89 -9.21
C GLY A 168 13.48 -4.28 -9.20
N ALA A 169 13.91 -5.15 -8.28
CA ALA A 169 13.32 -6.47 -8.10
C ALA A 169 11.84 -6.39 -7.70
N THR A 170 11.52 -5.47 -6.79
CA THR A 170 10.14 -5.17 -6.36
C THR A 170 9.29 -4.69 -7.54
N ALA A 171 9.79 -3.72 -8.32
CA ALA A 171 9.09 -3.17 -9.48
C ALA A 171 8.82 -4.23 -10.56
N ALA A 172 9.82 -5.06 -10.86
CA ALA A 172 9.71 -6.11 -11.86
C ALA A 172 8.67 -7.16 -11.48
N LEU A 173 8.77 -7.74 -10.29
CA LEU A 173 7.81 -8.75 -9.83
C LEU A 173 6.41 -8.16 -9.63
N ALA A 174 6.28 -6.94 -9.14
CA ALA A 174 4.97 -6.28 -9.03
C ALA A 174 4.34 -6.04 -10.41
N THR A 175 5.15 -5.79 -11.45
CA THR A 175 4.66 -5.68 -12.83
C THR A 175 4.19 -7.04 -13.36
N VAL A 176 4.92 -8.12 -13.09
CA VAL A 176 4.49 -9.48 -13.45
C VAL A 176 3.15 -9.82 -12.78
N ILE A 177 3.03 -9.60 -11.46
CA ILE A 177 1.78 -9.81 -10.72
C ILE A 177 0.63 -8.98 -11.30
N LEU A 178 0.89 -7.71 -11.65
CA LEU A 178 -0.09 -6.85 -12.29
C LEU A 178 -0.58 -7.43 -13.63
N LEU A 179 0.35 -7.85 -14.50
CA LEU A 179 0.02 -8.40 -15.82
C LEU A 179 -0.75 -9.72 -15.72
N LEU A 180 -0.44 -10.54 -14.72
CA LEU A 180 -1.18 -11.78 -14.41
C LEU A 180 -2.62 -11.48 -13.99
N ARG A 181 -2.81 -10.51 -13.09
CA ARG A 181 -4.13 -10.15 -12.58
C ARG A 181 -4.96 -9.30 -13.56
N ARG A 182 -4.29 -8.52 -14.40
CA ARG A 182 -4.89 -7.55 -15.34
C ARG A 182 -4.25 -7.69 -16.71
N PRO A 183 -4.61 -8.71 -17.51
CA PRO A 183 -4.04 -8.90 -18.84
C PRO A 183 -4.21 -7.68 -19.76
N GLU A 184 -5.24 -6.86 -19.56
CA GLU A 184 -5.45 -5.61 -20.30
C GLU A 184 -4.45 -4.49 -19.97
N ALA A 185 -3.61 -4.68 -18.94
CA ALA A 185 -2.48 -3.80 -18.65
C ALA A 185 -1.34 -3.97 -19.66
N ALA A 186 -1.27 -5.10 -20.37
CA ALA A 186 -0.28 -5.34 -21.41
C ALA A 186 -0.35 -4.22 -22.48
N GLY A 187 0.80 -3.64 -22.83
CA GLY A 187 0.90 -2.50 -23.74
C GLY A 187 0.55 -1.13 -23.14
N ARG A 188 0.07 -1.05 -21.89
CA ARG A 188 -0.16 0.20 -21.15
C ARG A 188 0.73 0.36 -19.92
N VAL A 189 1.38 -0.73 -19.49
CA VAL A 189 2.38 -0.72 -18.45
C VAL A 189 3.78 -0.95 -19.04
N ARG A 190 4.77 -0.27 -18.48
CA ARG A 190 6.20 -0.51 -18.72
C ARG A 190 6.93 -0.67 -17.39
N CYS A 191 8.03 -1.40 -17.38
CA CYS A 191 8.89 -1.61 -16.23
C CYS A 191 10.34 -1.28 -16.60
N VAL A 192 10.97 -0.33 -15.92
CA VAL A 192 12.37 0.04 -16.12
C VAL A 192 13.15 -0.18 -14.84
N THR A 193 14.16 -1.05 -14.87
CA THR A 193 14.95 -1.39 -13.69
C THR A 193 16.44 -1.08 -13.89
N PHE A 194 17.09 -0.68 -12.81
CA PHE A 194 18.52 -0.42 -12.75
C PHE A 194 19.17 -1.31 -11.70
N ALA A 195 20.28 -1.96 -12.04
CA ALA A 195 21.03 -2.79 -11.09
C ALA A 195 20.20 -3.88 -10.37
N MET A 196 19.07 -4.30 -10.96
CA MET A 196 18.20 -5.30 -10.35
C MET A 196 18.93 -6.65 -10.27
N PRO A 197 18.94 -7.31 -9.10
CA PRO A 197 19.48 -8.66 -8.97
C PRO A 197 18.61 -9.67 -9.76
N PRO A 198 19.14 -10.85 -10.13
CA PRO A 198 18.31 -11.92 -10.69
C PRO A 198 17.13 -12.25 -9.75
N VAL A 199 15.91 -12.22 -10.25
CA VAL A 199 14.70 -12.28 -9.40
C VAL A 199 13.99 -13.64 -9.40
N GLY A 200 14.33 -14.54 -10.32
CA GLY A 200 13.63 -15.82 -10.46
C GLY A 200 14.33 -16.77 -11.42
N ASP A 201 13.60 -17.80 -11.81
CA ASP A 201 14.12 -18.92 -12.60
C ASP A 201 13.80 -18.84 -14.10
N GLU A 202 14.29 -19.83 -14.83
CA GLU A 202 14.04 -19.96 -16.27
C GLU A 202 12.55 -20.08 -16.60
N SER A 203 11.75 -20.66 -15.70
CA SER A 203 10.30 -20.75 -15.86
C SER A 203 9.64 -19.36 -15.78
N LEU A 204 10.12 -18.47 -14.92
CA LEU A 204 9.70 -17.05 -14.93
C LEU A 204 10.10 -16.33 -16.22
N SER A 205 11.29 -16.61 -16.76
CA SER A 205 11.69 -16.04 -18.06
C SER A 205 10.79 -16.52 -19.19
N ARG A 206 10.54 -17.84 -19.26
CA ARG A 206 9.63 -18.46 -20.22
C ARG A 206 8.23 -17.88 -20.13
N LEU A 207 7.68 -17.72 -18.92
CA LEU A 207 6.38 -17.08 -18.71
C LEU A 207 6.31 -15.69 -19.39
N VAL A 208 7.32 -14.85 -19.18
CA VAL A 208 7.37 -13.50 -19.77
C VAL A 208 7.48 -13.53 -21.30
N VAL A 209 8.22 -14.49 -21.85
CA VAL A 209 8.35 -14.68 -23.29
C VAL A 209 7.03 -15.19 -23.90
N ASP A 210 6.46 -16.25 -23.33
CA ASP A 210 5.25 -16.91 -23.83
C ASP A 210 4.04 -15.97 -23.80
N ARG A 211 3.94 -15.13 -22.77
CA ARG A 211 2.90 -14.10 -22.66
C ARG A 211 3.20 -12.83 -23.49
N ARG A 212 4.33 -12.80 -24.22
CA ARG A 212 4.81 -11.66 -25.03
C ARG A 212 5.01 -10.37 -24.24
N TRP A 213 5.41 -10.49 -22.98
CA TRP A 213 5.66 -9.36 -22.09
C TRP A 213 7.09 -8.84 -22.15
N THR A 214 8.00 -9.46 -22.92
CA THR A 214 9.41 -9.03 -23.00
C THR A 214 9.57 -7.54 -23.29
N SER A 215 8.74 -6.95 -24.14
CA SER A 215 8.81 -5.51 -24.46
C SER A 215 8.32 -4.59 -23.34
N THR A 216 7.63 -5.11 -22.34
CA THR A 216 7.23 -4.36 -21.15
C THR A 216 8.43 -4.04 -20.27
N PHE A 217 9.51 -4.82 -20.33
CA PHE A 217 10.63 -4.72 -19.40
C PHE A 217 11.90 -4.17 -20.09
N THR A 218 12.47 -3.14 -19.49
CA THR A 218 13.85 -2.68 -19.75
C THR A 218 14.66 -2.89 -18.48
N HIS A 219 15.76 -3.64 -18.58
CA HIS A 219 16.67 -3.89 -17.47
C HIS A 219 18.06 -3.36 -17.81
N ILE A 220 18.58 -2.42 -17.02
CA ILE A 220 19.87 -1.75 -17.24
C ILE A 220 20.84 -2.10 -16.12
N CYS A 221 22.04 -2.54 -16.48
CA CYS A 221 23.09 -2.94 -15.55
C CYS A 221 24.43 -2.33 -15.97
N ALA A 222 25.26 -1.95 -15.02
CA ALA A 222 26.68 -1.76 -15.30
C ALA A 222 27.40 -3.12 -15.30
N PRO A 223 28.32 -3.40 -16.25
CA PRO A 223 29.08 -4.66 -16.29
C PRO A 223 29.84 -4.99 -15.00
N GLU A 224 30.21 -3.99 -14.22
CA GLU A 224 30.99 -4.13 -12.99
C GLU A 224 30.14 -4.07 -11.71
N ASP A 225 28.82 -3.89 -11.85
CA ASP A 225 27.88 -3.97 -10.74
C ASP A 225 27.61 -5.43 -10.34
N ARG A 226 28.07 -5.77 -9.14
CA ARG A 226 27.95 -7.12 -8.57
C ARG A 226 26.53 -7.47 -8.14
N ILE A 227 25.68 -6.49 -7.82
CA ILE A 227 24.31 -6.78 -7.37
C ILE A 227 23.51 -7.44 -8.48
N SER A 228 23.71 -6.99 -9.72
CA SER A 228 23.11 -7.62 -10.91
C SER A 228 23.56 -9.07 -11.11
N ARG A 229 24.64 -9.53 -10.46
CA ARG A 229 25.15 -10.90 -10.57
C ARG A 229 25.03 -11.73 -9.30
N LEU A 230 24.59 -11.11 -8.20
CA LEU A 230 24.70 -11.66 -6.85
C LEU A 230 24.08 -13.06 -6.71
N LEU A 231 22.97 -13.30 -7.42
CA LEU A 231 22.23 -14.56 -7.35
C LEU A 231 22.52 -15.50 -8.53
N LEU A 232 23.26 -15.08 -9.56
CA LEU A 232 23.57 -15.95 -10.72
C LEU A 232 24.48 -17.13 -10.36
N SER A 233 25.22 -17.04 -9.25
CA SER A 233 26.01 -18.16 -8.72
C SER A 233 25.15 -19.23 -8.03
N ARG A 234 23.85 -18.98 -7.84
CA ARG A 234 22.92 -19.91 -7.20
C ARG A 234 22.18 -20.73 -8.25
N PRO A 235 22.02 -22.05 -8.05
CA PRO A 235 21.30 -22.90 -8.98
C PRO A 235 19.89 -22.37 -9.26
N GLY A 236 19.54 -22.27 -10.55
CA GLY A 236 18.21 -21.91 -11.02
C GLY A 236 17.95 -20.41 -11.17
N TYR A 237 18.76 -19.51 -10.61
CA TYR A 237 18.55 -18.06 -10.78
C TYR A 237 19.05 -17.57 -12.13
N VAL A 238 18.19 -16.83 -12.84
CA VAL A 238 18.50 -16.20 -14.13
C VAL A 238 18.00 -14.75 -14.18
N HIS A 239 18.54 -13.98 -15.10
CA HIS A 239 17.88 -12.74 -15.49
C HIS A 239 16.67 -13.08 -16.36
N PHE A 240 15.47 -12.99 -15.79
CA PHE A 240 14.24 -13.33 -16.51
C PHE A 240 13.98 -12.45 -17.75
N VAL A 241 14.60 -11.27 -17.81
CA VAL A 241 14.68 -10.39 -18.98
C VAL A 241 16.14 -10.04 -19.22
N ARG A 242 16.56 -10.03 -20.49
CA ARG A 242 17.95 -9.74 -20.88
C ARG A 242 18.40 -8.34 -20.42
N PRO A 243 19.55 -8.24 -19.72
CA PRO A 243 20.09 -6.94 -19.33
C PRO A 243 20.70 -6.21 -20.52
N LYS A 244 20.51 -4.88 -20.54
CA LYS A 244 21.29 -3.93 -21.33
C LYS A 244 22.45 -3.44 -20.49
N TYR A 245 23.66 -3.53 -21.01
CA TYR A 245 24.86 -3.13 -20.27
C TYR A 245 25.19 -1.66 -20.54
N LEU A 246 25.20 -0.84 -19.50
CA LEU A 246 25.59 0.57 -19.53
C LEU A 246 27.07 0.71 -19.15
N LEU A 247 27.90 0.94 -20.17
CA LEU A 247 29.35 1.08 -20.04
C LEU A 247 29.73 2.41 -19.39
N GLU A 248 30.98 2.51 -18.93
CA GLU A 248 31.50 3.70 -18.25
C GLU A 248 31.50 4.95 -19.13
N ASP A 249 31.69 4.78 -20.44
CA ASP A 249 31.63 5.86 -21.44
C ASP A 249 30.18 6.23 -21.86
N GLY A 250 29.17 5.58 -21.29
CA GLY A 250 27.76 5.82 -21.60
C GLY A 250 27.24 5.03 -22.80
N ARG A 251 28.03 4.19 -23.46
CA ARG A 251 27.47 3.27 -24.47
C ARG A 251 26.59 2.22 -23.80
N ILE A 252 25.49 1.88 -24.47
CA ILE A 252 24.62 0.77 -24.07
C ILE A 252 24.83 -0.38 -25.05
N VAL A 253 25.08 -1.59 -24.55
CA VAL A 253 25.37 -2.78 -25.36
C VAL A 253 24.52 -3.99 -24.93
N MET A 254 24.28 -4.92 -25.87
CA MET A 254 23.51 -6.15 -25.65
C MET A 254 24.31 -7.36 -26.13
N LYS A 255 24.33 -8.45 -25.36
CA LYS A 255 25.26 -9.60 -25.53
C LYS A 255 25.08 -10.44 -26.83
N GLU A 256 24.00 -10.28 -27.61
CA GLU A 256 23.69 -11.23 -28.70
C GLU A 256 23.51 -10.62 -30.10
N LEU A 257 23.89 -9.36 -30.36
CA LEU A 257 23.74 -8.77 -31.70
C LEU A 257 24.97 -8.06 -32.27
N ASP A 258 26.00 -7.75 -31.48
CA ASP A 258 27.20 -7.04 -31.94
C ASP A 258 28.46 -7.82 -31.54
N VAL A 259 29.05 -8.56 -32.49
CA VAL A 259 30.29 -9.34 -32.29
C VAL A 259 31.45 -8.43 -31.86
N ASP A 260 31.47 -7.18 -32.31
CA ASP A 260 32.48 -6.18 -31.95
C ASP A 260 32.35 -5.70 -30.49
N ASP A 261 31.16 -5.74 -29.91
CA ASP A 261 30.90 -5.28 -28.54
C ASP A 261 31.15 -6.37 -27.48
N ASP A 262 31.18 -7.66 -27.84
CA ASP A 262 31.53 -8.75 -26.90
C ASP A 262 33.00 -8.61 -26.46
N ASP A 263 33.86 -8.20 -27.38
CA ASP A 263 35.25 -7.85 -27.16
C ASP A 263 35.39 -6.64 -26.21
N ALA A 264 34.52 -5.63 -26.36
CA ALA A 264 34.45 -4.47 -25.46
C ALA A 264 33.95 -4.88 -24.06
N LEU A 265 32.95 -5.75 -23.97
CA LEU A 265 32.44 -6.28 -22.71
C LEU A 265 33.54 -7.05 -21.96
N GLN A 266 34.24 -7.95 -22.66
CA GLN A 266 35.33 -8.75 -22.11
C GLN A 266 36.55 -7.91 -21.69
N ARG A 267 36.83 -6.80 -22.39
CA ARG A 267 37.85 -5.82 -21.96
C ARG A 267 37.43 -5.12 -20.68
N VAL A 268 36.21 -4.61 -20.61
CA VAL A 268 35.68 -3.99 -19.38
C VAL A 268 35.66 -4.98 -18.21
N HIS A 269 35.32 -6.26 -18.45
CA HIS A 269 35.41 -7.30 -17.42
C HIS A 269 36.84 -7.53 -16.91
N ARG A 270 37.84 -7.51 -17.80
CA ARG A 270 39.27 -7.61 -17.44
C ARG A 270 39.76 -6.37 -16.69
N ASP A 271 39.40 -5.18 -17.14
CA ASP A 271 39.82 -3.92 -16.52
C ASP A 271 39.16 -3.74 -15.14
N SER A 272 37.90 -4.17 -15.02
CA SER A 272 37.17 -4.21 -13.74
C SER A 272 37.74 -5.25 -12.77
N ALA A 273 38.36 -6.32 -13.27
CA ALA A 273 39.02 -7.33 -12.43
C ALA A 273 40.19 -6.73 -11.61
N GLY A 274 40.87 -5.71 -12.15
CA GLY A 274 41.95 -4.97 -11.47
C GLY A 274 41.47 -4.06 -10.33
N PHE A 275 40.25 -3.51 -10.44
CA PHE A 275 39.62 -2.65 -9.41
C PHE A 275 38.96 -3.44 -8.26
N MET A 276 38.98 -4.78 -8.32
CA MET A 276 38.24 -5.70 -7.43
C MET A 276 38.76 -5.85 -6.00
N ARG A 277 39.83 -5.13 -5.60
CA ARG A 277 40.46 -5.29 -4.28
C ARG A 277 39.93 -4.36 -3.18
N ALA A 278 38.98 -3.47 -3.45
CA ALA A 278 38.45 -2.54 -2.44
C ALA A 278 36.91 -2.67 -2.27
N PRO A 279 36.38 -3.00 -1.07
CA PRO A 279 34.94 -3.09 -0.83
C PRO A 279 34.19 -1.75 -1.01
N ARG A 280 34.91 -0.62 -0.98
CA ARG A 280 34.33 0.72 -1.22
C ARG A 280 33.96 0.96 -2.69
N SER A 281 34.71 0.42 -3.67
CA SER A 281 34.45 0.68 -5.11
C SER A 281 33.14 0.05 -5.59
N VAL A 282 32.76 -1.11 -5.04
CA VAL A 282 31.50 -1.82 -5.35
C VAL A 282 30.27 -0.99 -4.97
N VAL A 283 30.33 -0.24 -3.85
CA VAL A 283 29.22 0.61 -3.39
C VAL A 283 29.03 1.82 -4.30
N TYR A 284 30.12 2.40 -4.82
CA TYR A 284 30.05 3.54 -5.74
C TYR A 284 29.50 3.14 -7.11
N VAL A 285 29.93 2.01 -7.67
CA VAL A 285 29.42 1.51 -8.96
C VAL A 285 27.91 1.24 -8.89
N HIS A 286 27.46 0.64 -7.80
CA HIS A 286 26.05 0.32 -7.59
C HIS A 286 25.16 1.54 -7.29
N ALA A 287 25.73 2.73 -7.04
CA ALA A 287 24.91 3.89 -6.72
C ALA A 287 24.09 4.34 -7.94
N MET A 288 22.82 4.69 -7.72
CA MET A 288 21.96 5.23 -8.78
C MET A 288 22.54 6.49 -9.45
N LYS A 289 23.34 7.26 -8.71
CA LYS A 289 24.12 8.39 -9.24
C LYS A 289 25.05 7.98 -10.38
N THR A 290 25.74 6.84 -10.26
CA THR A 290 26.66 6.32 -11.28
C THR A 290 25.92 5.92 -12.55
N TYR A 291 24.78 5.24 -12.41
CA TYR A 291 23.90 4.90 -13.53
C TYR A 291 23.38 6.16 -14.24
N ARG A 292 22.97 7.17 -13.46
CA ARG A 292 22.53 8.45 -14.00
C ARG A 292 23.66 9.14 -14.77
N ASP A 293 24.84 9.26 -14.18
CA ASP A 293 25.96 9.97 -14.79
C ASP A 293 26.36 9.32 -16.14
N ARG A 294 26.38 7.99 -16.21
CA ARG A 294 26.60 7.26 -17.47
C ARG A 294 25.46 7.42 -18.48
N LEU A 295 24.20 7.41 -18.03
CA LEU A 295 23.06 7.65 -18.91
C LEU A 295 23.08 9.08 -19.47
N MET A 296 23.58 10.05 -18.70
CA MET A 296 23.81 11.41 -19.18
C MET A 296 24.93 11.47 -20.23
N LEU A 297 25.96 10.62 -20.15
CA LEU A 297 26.95 10.47 -21.23
C LEU A 297 26.30 9.89 -22.50
N THR A 298 25.43 8.88 -22.36
CA THR A 298 24.62 8.36 -23.48
C THR A 298 23.86 9.50 -24.16
N LEU A 299 23.18 10.33 -23.37
CA LEU A 299 22.42 11.48 -23.88
C LEU A 299 23.32 12.53 -24.54
N ARG A 300 24.45 12.91 -23.93
CA ARG A 300 25.44 13.84 -24.53
C ARG A 300 25.86 13.36 -25.92
N SER A 301 26.17 12.07 -26.06
CA SER A 301 26.58 11.50 -27.35
C SER A 301 25.45 11.50 -28.39
N ALA A 302 24.20 11.30 -27.95
CA ALA A 302 23.04 11.26 -28.82
C ALA A 302 22.52 12.65 -29.22
N LEU A 303 22.82 13.67 -28.41
CA LEU A 303 22.25 15.01 -28.46
C LEU A 303 23.35 16.07 -28.63
N SER A 304 23.65 16.45 -29.87
CA SER A 304 24.70 17.44 -30.17
C SER A 304 24.49 18.82 -29.51
N SER A 305 23.27 19.16 -29.10
CA SER A 305 22.94 20.39 -28.40
C SER A 305 22.79 20.22 -26.88
N PHE A 306 22.91 19.01 -26.34
CA PHE A 306 22.68 18.76 -24.91
C PHE A 306 23.78 19.41 -24.07
N ASP A 307 23.39 20.50 -23.42
CA ASP A 307 24.20 21.19 -22.44
C ASP A 307 23.89 20.61 -21.06
N ALA A 308 24.82 19.84 -20.52
CA ALA A 308 24.69 19.27 -19.18
C ALA A 308 24.98 20.31 -18.08
N ASP A 309 25.64 21.42 -18.42
CA ASP A 309 25.90 22.55 -17.51
C ASP A 309 24.68 23.48 -17.42
N ALA A 310 23.77 23.42 -18.40
CA ALA A 310 22.40 23.95 -18.27
C ALA A 310 21.62 23.28 -17.12
N PHE A 311 22.11 22.16 -16.58
CA PHE A 311 21.56 21.57 -15.36
C PHE A 311 21.81 22.45 -14.12
N VAL A 312 22.78 23.36 -14.21
CA VAL A 312 23.27 24.24 -13.14
C VAL A 312 22.85 25.71 -13.35
N ALA A 313 22.67 26.15 -14.60
CA ALA A 313 22.63 27.57 -14.97
C ALA A 313 21.32 28.33 -14.70
N GLU A 314 20.17 27.67 -14.53
CA GLU A 314 18.90 28.34 -14.21
C GLU A 314 18.18 27.69 -13.04
N THR A 315 17.68 28.48 -12.08
CA THR A 315 16.82 28.00 -10.99
C THR A 315 15.56 27.34 -11.59
N PRO A 316 15.39 26.01 -11.47
CA PRO A 316 14.20 25.35 -12.00
C PRO A 316 12.98 25.79 -11.23
N ARG A 317 11.89 26.11 -11.94
CA ARG A 317 10.58 26.22 -11.28
C ARG A 317 10.24 24.83 -10.75
N ALA A 318 10.31 24.66 -9.43
CA ALA A 318 10.06 23.38 -8.78
C ALA A 318 8.73 22.77 -9.24
N VAL A 319 8.74 21.47 -9.56
CA VAL A 319 7.52 20.71 -9.84
C VAL A 319 6.63 20.74 -8.59
N PRO A 320 5.32 21.04 -8.71
CA PRO A 320 4.46 21.12 -7.54
C PRO A 320 4.41 19.78 -6.81
N MET A 321 4.54 19.84 -5.50
CA MET A 321 4.39 18.68 -4.62
C MET A 321 2.92 18.45 -4.33
N ARG A 322 2.46 17.22 -4.44
CA ARG A 322 1.06 16.85 -4.24
C ARG A 322 0.98 15.71 -3.24
N SER A 323 0.06 15.81 -2.30
CA SER A 323 -0.12 14.85 -1.22
C SER A 323 -0.99 13.63 -1.58
N HIS A 324 -1.41 13.49 -2.85
CA HIS A 324 -2.38 12.45 -3.26
C HIS A 324 -2.18 11.95 -4.70
N LEU A 325 -0.99 11.50 -5.11
CA LEU A 325 -0.79 10.87 -6.44
C LEU A 325 -0.97 9.35 -6.44
N GLY A 326 -0.80 8.73 -5.27
CA GLY A 326 -0.71 7.31 -5.07
C GLY A 326 -2.08 6.65 -4.91
N PRO A 327 -2.09 5.34 -4.62
CA PRO A 327 -3.33 4.64 -4.34
C PRO A 327 -3.88 5.14 -3.00
N GLU A 328 -5.17 5.46 -2.96
CA GLU A 328 -5.84 5.98 -1.76
C GLU A 328 -7.19 5.27 -1.57
N PRO A 329 -7.45 4.68 -0.39
CA PRO A 329 -8.76 4.16 -0.08
C PRO A 329 -9.73 5.34 0.09
N THR A 330 -10.94 5.22 -0.44
CA THR A 330 -11.99 6.21 -0.19
C THR A 330 -12.81 5.74 0.98
N LEU A 331 -12.72 6.42 2.13
CA LEU A 331 -13.48 6.08 3.32
C LEU A 331 -14.83 6.79 3.28
N LYS A 332 -15.93 6.04 3.38
CA LYS A 332 -17.30 6.56 3.31
C LYS A 332 -17.93 6.70 4.68
N SER A 333 -17.73 5.71 5.55
CA SER A 333 -18.30 5.71 6.90
C SER A 333 -17.46 4.85 7.84
N ALA A 334 -17.52 5.17 9.13
CA ALA A 334 -16.96 4.35 10.18
C ALA A 334 -17.91 4.30 11.37
N VAL A 335 -18.18 3.08 11.84
CA VAL A 335 -18.97 2.82 13.05
C VAL A 335 -18.08 2.12 14.04
N GLY A 336 -18.08 2.58 15.29
CA GLY A 336 -17.30 1.98 16.37
C GLY A 336 -18.17 1.45 17.47
N VAL A 337 -17.72 0.40 18.16
CA VAL A 337 -18.30 -0.08 19.42
C VAL A 337 -17.21 -0.24 20.47
N LEU A 338 -17.56 -0.09 21.75
CA LEU A 338 -16.69 -0.53 22.84
C LEU A 338 -16.42 -2.03 22.73
N ALA A 339 -15.14 -2.41 22.79
CA ALA A 339 -14.72 -3.79 22.90
C ALA A 339 -15.24 -4.43 24.20
N ARG A 340 -15.28 -5.77 24.26
CA ARG A 340 -15.82 -6.56 25.39
C ARG A 340 -15.38 -6.12 26.80
N ASP A 341 -14.14 -5.64 26.93
CA ASP A 341 -13.48 -5.26 28.18
C ASP A 341 -13.47 -3.74 28.41
N GLY A 342 -13.98 -2.97 27.45
CA GLY A 342 -13.89 -1.52 27.42
C GLY A 342 -12.49 -0.98 27.13
N GLY A 343 -11.49 -1.85 26.99
CA GLY A 343 -10.09 -1.45 26.80
C GLY A 343 -9.79 -0.81 25.45
N GLY A 344 -10.77 -0.70 24.56
CA GLY A 344 -10.64 -0.13 23.23
C GLY A 344 -11.96 0.03 22.49
N ILE A 345 -11.89 0.57 21.27
CA ILE A 345 -12.99 0.68 20.32
C ILE A 345 -12.67 -0.20 19.12
N VAL A 346 -13.59 -1.08 18.74
CA VAL A 346 -13.52 -1.80 17.47
C VAL A 346 -14.35 -1.05 16.45
N VAL A 347 -13.72 -0.71 15.32
CA VAL A 347 -14.30 0.16 14.29
C VAL A 347 -14.44 -0.61 12.99
N LEU A 348 -15.66 -0.70 12.47
CA LEU A 348 -15.91 -1.12 11.09
C LEU A 348 -15.84 0.12 10.20
N VAL A 349 -14.83 0.15 9.32
CA VAL A 349 -14.66 1.18 8.31
C VAL A 349 -15.17 0.65 6.98
N ARG A 350 -16.03 1.42 6.30
CA ARG A 350 -16.56 1.11 4.97
C ARG A 350 -16.14 2.15 3.96
N GLY A 351 -15.89 1.72 2.73
CA GLY A 351 -15.32 2.56 1.70
C GLY A 351 -15.25 1.87 0.34
N THR A 352 -14.31 2.33 -0.48
CA THR A 352 -13.94 1.70 -1.76
C THR A 352 -12.42 1.66 -1.89
N SER A 353 -11.91 0.70 -2.65
CA SER A 353 -10.47 0.49 -2.83
C SER A 353 -9.74 0.19 -1.52
N ILE A 354 -10.43 -0.53 -0.62
CA ILE A 354 -9.86 -1.02 0.62
C ILE A 354 -9.28 -2.40 0.35
N ASP A 355 -7.96 -2.52 0.40
CA ASP A 355 -7.29 -3.82 0.34
C ASP A 355 -5.98 -3.78 1.13
N THR A 356 -5.35 -4.95 1.33
CA THR A 356 -4.12 -5.05 2.14
C THR A 356 -2.93 -4.26 1.58
N ARG A 357 -2.96 -3.87 0.31
CA ARG A 357 -1.90 -3.10 -0.37
C ARG A 357 -2.16 -1.60 -0.27
N THR A 358 -3.41 -1.15 -0.32
CA THR A 358 -3.78 0.27 -0.13
C THR A 358 -3.98 0.66 1.32
N CYS A 359 -4.27 -0.31 2.20
CA CYS A 359 -4.61 -0.13 3.60
C CYS A 359 -3.62 -0.87 4.52
N SER A 360 -2.32 -0.79 4.23
CA SER A 360 -1.26 -1.42 5.03
C SER A 360 -0.98 -0.70 6.36
N ARG A 361 -1.58 0.48 6.56
CA ARG A 361 -1.39 1.32 7.74
C ARG A 361 -2.69 1.89 8.23
N THR A 362 -2.79 1.99 9.55
CA THR A 362 -3.86 2.68 10.24
C THR A 362 -3.32 3.68 11.25
N ARG A 363 -4.12 4.72 11.48
CA ARG A 363 -3.91 5.74 12.51
C ARG A 363 -5.24 5.97 13.19
N ALA A 364 -5.24 6.30 14.46
CA ALA A 364 -6.44 6.78 15.11
C ALA A 364 -6.10 7.91 16.06
N GLU A 365 -7.03 8.84 16.21
CA GLU A 365 -6.92 9.96 17.13
C GLU A 365 -8.23 10.14 17.88
N ALA A 366 -8.18 10.00 19.20
CA ALA A 366 -9.29 10.32 20.09
C ALA A 366 -9.04 11.69 20.70
N LYS A 367 -9.89 12.69 20.43
CA LYS A 367 -9.73 14.07 20.92
C LYS A 367 -8.34 14.68 20.61
N GLY A 368 -7.76 14.30 19.47
CA GLY A 368 -6.42 14.74 19.03
C GLY A 368 -5.25 13.96 19.65
N TRP A 369 -5.50 12.99 20.54
CA TRP A 369 -4.46 12.12 21.08
C TRP A 369 -4.27 10.87 20.22
N LEU A 370 -3.02 10.54 19.90
CA LEU A 370 -2.66 9.39 19.08
C LEU A 370 -2.97 8.06 19.78
N CYS A 371 -3.86 7.28 19.18
CA CYS A 371 -4.23 5.95 19.60
C CYS A 371 -3.38 4.89 18.89
N SER A 372 -3.16 3.76 19.56
CA SER A 372 -2.59 2.58 18.90
C SER A 372 -3.67 1.85 18.12
N THR A 373 -3.31 1.31 16.96
CA THR A 373 -4.28 0.64 16.08
C THR A 373 -3.73 -0.67 15.55
N THR A 374 -4.63 -1.63 15.39
CA THR A 374 -4.43 -2.80 14.53
C THR A 374 -5.59 -2.89 13.56
N ALA A 375 -5.35 -3.43 12.38
CA ALA A 375 -6.36 -3.47 11.34
C ALA A 375 -6.39 -4.82 10.63
N THR A 376 -7.58 -5.20 10.18
CA THR A 376 -7.80 -6.41 9.39
C THR A 376 -8.75 -6.07 8.25
N VAL A 377 -8.27 -6.22 7.02
CA VAL A 377 -9.09 -6.03 5.82
C VAL A 377 -10.07 -7.20 5.72
N LEU A 378 -11.37 -6.89 5.64
CA LEU A 378 -12.42 -7.90 5.50
C LEU A 378 -12.72 -8.22 4.04
N GLY A 379 -12.63 -7.20 3.18
CA GLY A 379 -12.89 -7.30 1.76
C GLY A 379 -12.48 -6.03 1.03
N SER A 380 -12.90 -5.90 -0.23
CA SER A 380 -12.53 -4.76 -1.11
C SER A 380 -13.15 -3.41 -0.70
N ASP A 381 -14.11 -3.42 0.22
CA ASP A 381 -14.94 -2.29 0.61
C ASP A 381 -14.97 -2.04 2.12
N SER A 382 -14.30 -2.87 2.92
CA SER A 382 -14.43 -2.85 4.37
C SER A 382 -13.19 -3.38 5.09
N LEU A 383 -12.89 -2.77 6.24
CA LEU A 383 -11.89 -3.26 7.18
C LEU A 383 -12.35 -3.02 8.62
N ILE A 384 -11.79 -3.81 9.53
CA ILE A 384 -11.90 -3.58 10.97
C ILE A 384 -10.63 -2.90 11.45
N VAL A 385 -10.79 -1.90 12.30
CA VAL A 385 -9.70 -1.25 13.02
C VAL A 385 -9.98 -1.37 14.51
N ALA A 386 -9.14 -2.10 15.24
CA ALA A 386 -9.15 -2.10 16.69
C ALA A 386 -8.28 -0.93 17.18
N VAL A 387 -8.90 -0.02 17.94
CA VAL A 387 -8.31 1.19 18.46
C VAL A 387 -8.14 1.06 19.96
N SER A 388 -6.89 1.11 20.42
CA SER A 388 -6.54 1.11 21.83
C SER A 388 -6.25 2.53 22.32
N PRO A 389 -6.45 2.82 23.62
CA PRO A 389 -6.34 4.16 24.16
C PRO A 389 -4.94 4.74 23.95
N PRO A 390 -4.81 6.07 23.92
CA PRO A 390 -3.53 6.71 23.72
C PRO A 390 -2.60 6.44 24.91
N ALA A 391 -1.31 6.24 24.62
CA ALA A 391 -0.28 5.96 25.63
C ALA A 391 0.85 6.99 25.56
N LEU A 392 1.32 7.45 26.73
CA LEU A 392 2.46 8.34 26.88
C LEU A 392 3.60 7.55 27.55
N HIS A 393 4.75 7.44 26.88
CA HIS A 393 5.91 6.64 27.35
C HIS A 393 5.57 5.19 27.71
N GLY A 394 4.62 4.58 26.99
CA GLY A 394 4.20 3.19 27.24
C GLY A 394 3.20 3.02 28.39
N ALA A 395 2.82 4.10 29.09
CA ALA A 395 1.76 4.09 30.08
C ALA A 395 0.45 4.66 29.48
N PRO A 396 -0.74 4.12 29.82
CA PRO A 396 -2.01 4.70 29.43
C PRO A 396 -2.11 6.15 29.92
N LEU A 397 -2.68 7.05 29.11
CA LEU A 397 -2.95 8.40 29.58
C LEU A 397 -3.88 8.35 30.81
N PRO A 398 -3.58 9.10 31.88
CA PRO A 398 -4.18 8.90 33.20
C PRO A 398 -5.64 9.42 33.34
N SER A 399 -6.32 9.75 32.25
CA SER A 399 -7.64 10.37 32.31
C SER A 399 -8.71 9.64 31.51
N ASP A 400 -9.68 9.09 32.23
CA ASP A 400 -10.96 8.62 31.70
C ASP A 400 -11.75 9.71 30.95
N ALA A 401 -11.35 10.99 31.11
CA ALA A 401 -11.91 12.09 30.32
C ALA A 401 -11.54 11.98 28.83
N VAL A 402 -10.45 11.29 28.48
CA VAL A 402 -10.03 11.08 27.08
C VAL A 402 -10.56 9.75 26.53
N CYS A 403 -10.32 8.63 27.23
CA CYS A 403 -10.75 7.31 26.78
C CYS A 403 -11.09 6.43 28.00
N SER A 404 -12.35 6.44 28.43
CA SER A 404 -12.86 5.61 29.52
C SER A 404 -13.26 4.23 29.01
N PRO A 405 -12.92 3.16 29.74
CA PRO A 405 -13.45 1.82 29.47
C PRO A 405 -14.96 1.70 29.67
N GLY A 406 -15.49 2.56 30.54
CA GLY A 406 -16.90 2.58 30.89
C GLY A 406 -17.73 3.52 30.06
N ASN A 407 -17.19 4.47 29.29
CA ASN A 407 -18.00 5.49 28.63
C ASN A 407 -17.60 5.70 27.17
N HIS A 408 -18.39 5.19 26.22
CA HIS A 408 -18.09 5.33 24.79
C HIS A 408 -18.03 6.80 24.34
N ALA A 409 -18.79 7.70 24.96
CA ALA A 409 -18.82 9.11 24.59
C ALA A 409 -17.49 9.81 24.92
N SER A 410 -16.71 9.30 25.87
CA SER A 410 -15.40 9.88 26.19
C SER A 410 -14.45 9.81 24.99
N TRP A 411 -14.58 8.79 24.14
CA TRP A 411 -13.72 8.57 22.98
C TRP A 411 -14.00 9.53 21.82
N MET A 412 -15.12 10.28 21.88
CA MET A 412 -15.54 11.17 20.79
C MET A 412 -15.03 12.61 20.98
N PRO A 413 -14.57 13.29 19.91
CA PRO A 413 -14.43 12.80 18.54
C PRO A 413 -13.30 11.76 18.40
N LEU A 414 -13.61 10.67 17.69
CA LEU A 414 -12.65 9.67 17.27
C LEU A 414 -12.53 9.72 15.75
N VAL A 415 -11.31 9.84 15.24
CA VAL A 415 -11.01 9.78 13.81
C VAL A 415 -10.13 8.57 13.56
N VAL A 416 -10.44 7.80 12.53
CA VAL A 416 -9.61 6.70 12.05
C VAL A 416 -9.08 7.05 10.67
N GLY A 417 -7.76 6.95 10.53
CA GLY A 417 -7.04 7.04 9.27
C GLY A 417 -6.68 5.64 8.76
N VAL A 418 -6.91 5.40 7.47
CA VAL A 418 -6.54 4.16 6.79
C VAL A 418 -5.84 4.51 5.48
N GLY A 419 -4.73 3.85 5.21
CA GLY A 419 -3.92 4.17 4.04
C GLY A 419 -2.72 3.27 3.88
N GLY A 420 -1.83 3.67 2.98
CA GLY A 420 -0.72 2.84 2.53
C GLY A 420 0.58 3.62 2.44
N ASP A 421 1.41 3.23 1.48
CA ASP A 421 2.72 3.84 1.32
C ASP A 421 2.63 5.33 0.98
N PHE A 422 1.58 5.79 0.28
CA PHE A 422 1.50 7.15 -0.29
C PHE A 422 0.44 8.07 0.33
N SER A 423 -0.67 7.50 0.78
CA SER A 423 -1.83 8.28 1.21
C SER A 423 -2.35 7.75 2.53
N LEU A 424 -3.04 8.63 3.25
CA LEU A 424 -3.76 8.29 4.47
C LEU A 424 -5.10 9.05 4.43
N ALA A 425 -6.18 8.31 4.17
CA ALA A 425 -7.53 8.85 4.20
C ALA A 425 -8.07 8.77 5.62
N PHE A 426 -8.85 9.77 6.04
CA PHE A 426 -9.42 9.82 7.39
C PHE A 426 -10.94 9.84 7.35
N VAL A 427 -11.55 9.21 8.35
CA VAL A 427 -12.99 9.18 8.55
C VAL A 427 -13.35 9.36 10.02
N ASN A 428 -14.37 10.18 10.28
CA ASN A 428 -14.92 10.32 11.62
C ASN A 428 -15.67 9.05 12.01
N VAL A 429 -15.42 8.56 13.22
CA VAL A 429 -16.06 7.37 13.76
C VAL A 429 -17.30 7.76 14.54
N ARG A 430 -18.45 7.20 14.14
CA ARG A 430 -19.66 7.22 14.97
C ARG A 430 -19.60 6.05 15.93
N ILE A 431 -19.34 6.31 17.21
CA ILE A 431 -19.34 5.27 18.23
C ILE A 431 -20.77 5.04 18.71
N ILE A 432 -21.23 3.80 18.67
CA ILE A 432 -22.54 3.40 19.16
C ILE A 432 -22.38 2.63 20.49
N PRO A 433 -23.31 2.82 21.44
CA PRO A 433 -23.33 2.01 22.64
C PRO A 433 -23.75 0.57 22.34
N ARG A 434 -23.22 -0.37 23.12
CA ARG A 434 -23.71 -1.76 23.14
C ARG A 434 -25.03 -1.83 23.91
N VAL A 435 -25.96 -2.66 23.45
CA VAL A 435 -27.29 -2.79 24.05
C VAL A 435 -27.45 -4.16 24.70
N VAL A 436 -27.80 -4.15 25.99
CA VAL A 436 -28.20 -5.34 26.75
C VAL A 436 -29.68 -5.19 27.07
N ILE A 437 -30.49 -6.18 26.70
CA ILE A 437 -31.94 -6.16 26.83
C ILE A 437 -32.36 -7.24 27.82
N PHE A 438 -32.92 -6.83 28.96
CA PHE A 438 -33.59 -7.74 29.88
C PHE A 438 -35.02 -7.96 29.40
N VAL A 439 -35.38 -9.21 29.11
CA VAL A 439 -36.71 -9.58 28.62
C VAL A 439 -37.49 -10.21 29.76
N ARG A 440 -38.56 -9.56 30.18
CA ARG A 440 -39.51 -10.09 31.18
C ARG A 440 -40.43 -11.12 30.55
N SER A 441 -40.58 -12.26 31.22
CA SER A 441 -41.59 -13.25 30.87
C SER A 441 -42.89 -13.05 31.66
N ASP A 442 -42.77 -12.56 32.90
CA ASP A 442 -43.89 -12.23 33.78
C ASP A 442 -43.59 -11.00 34.67
N ALA A 443 -44.55 -10.63 35.53
CA ALA A 443 -44.40 -9.53 36.48
C ALA A 443 -43.50 -9.87 37.69
N SER A 444 -43.33 -11.16 38.00
CA SER A 444 -42.48 -11.64 39.09
C SER A 444 -40.97 -11.50 38.78
N ASP A 445 -40.63 -11.35 37.49
CA ASP A 445 -39.25 -11.16 37.03
C ASP A 445 -38.65 -9.79 37.40
N ALA A 446 -39.46 -8.82 37.84
CA ALA A 446 -39.01 -7.45 38.05
C ALA A 446 -37.95 -7.28 39.15
N SER A 447 -38.04 -8.07 40.23
CA SER A 447 -37.18 -7.91 41.42
C SER A 447 -35.72 -8.30 41.18
N TRP A 448 -35.47 -9.41 40.46
CA TRP A 448 -34.12 -9.86 40.16
C TRP A 448 -33.49 -9.09 38.99
N ILE A 449 -34.29 -8.68 37.99
CA ILE A 449 -33.81 -7.83 36.89
C ILE A 449 -33.27 -6.52 37.44
N ALA A 450 -33.96 -5.93 38.43
CA ALA A 450 -33.52 -4.68 39.06
C ALA A 450 -32.12 -4.79 39.69
N LEU A 451 -31.82 -5.90 40.38
CA LEU A 451 -30.52 -6.15 40.99
C LEU A 451 -29.40 -6.27 39.94
N GLN A 452 -29.61 -7.10 38.92
CA GLN A 452 -28.62 -7.32 37.86
C GLN A 452 -28.40 -6.06 37.01
N LYS A 453 -29.48 -5.35 36.66
CA LYS A 453 -29.46 -4.09 35.92
C LYS A 453 -28.71 -3.01 36.68
N SER A 454 -28.97 -2.85 37.98
CA SER A 454 -28.26 -1.89 38.83
C SER A 454 -26.76 -2.22 38.89
N SER A 455 -26.38 -3.49 39.08
CA SER A 455 -24.97 -3.90 39.11
C SER A 455 -24.25 -3.59 37.79
N LEU A 456 -24.89 -3.92 36.66
CA LEU A 456 -24.34 -3.66 35.33
C LEU A 456 -24.22 -2.16 35.04
N GLN A 457 -25.25 -1.38 35.33
CA GLN A 457 -25.23 0.08 35.13
C GLN A 457 -24.16 0.78 35.97
N THR A 458 -23.89 0.26 37.18
CA THR A 458 -22.86 0.81 38.06
C THR A 458 -21.45 0.49 37.57
N LYS A 459 -21.21 -0.72 37.06
CA LYS A 459 -19.88 -1.18 36.61
C LYS A 459 -19.57 -0.85 35.15
N GLN A 460 -20.58 -0.68 34.30
CA GLN A 460 -20.47 -0.52 32.86
C GLN A 460 -21.38 0.62 32.42
N THR A 461 -20.91 1.86 32.58
CA THR A 461 -21.67 3.08 32.27
C THR A 461 -21.89 3.32 30.77
N GLY A 462 -21.36 2.45 29.92
CA GLY A 462 -21.23 2.66 28.47
C GLY A 462 -22.14 1.75 27.66
N TRP A 463 -22.80 0.81 28.34
CA TRP A 463 -23.82 -0.05 27.76
C TRP A 463 -25.18 0.60 27.99
N ILE A 464 -26.05 0.53 26.98
CA ILE A 464 -27.47 0.80 27.18
C ILE A 464 -28.11 -0.48 27.71
N VAL A 465 -28.57 -0.44 28.95
CA VAL A 465 -29.33 -1.53 29.55
C VAL A 465 -30.83 -1.20 29.44
N LYS A 466 -31.53 -1.94 28.58
CA LYS A 466 -32.99 -1.84 28.38
C LYS A 466 -33.72 -2.98 29.06
N GLU A 467 -35.01 -2.78 29.26
CA GLU A 467 -35.93 -3.79 29.76
C GLU A 467 -37.17 -3.80 28.85
N VAL A 468 -37.63 -4.99 28.46
CA VAL A 468 -38.74 -5.19 27.53
C VAL A 468 -39.67 -6.28 28.08
N GLY A 469 -40.97 -6.14 27.86
CA GLY A 469 -41.98 -7.15 28.21
C GLY A 469 -42.98 -6.69 29.26
N PRO A 470 -43.87 -7.59 29.74
CA PRO A 470 -43.77 -9.04 29.60
C PRO A 470 -44.06 -9.57 28.19
N LEU A 471 -43.22 -10.46 27.68
CA LEU A 471 -43.42 -11.17 26.41
C LEU A 471 -43.76 -12.64 26.68
N LYS A 472 -44.75 -13.17 25.95
CA LYS A 472 -45.04 -14.62 25.97
C LYS A 472 -43.84 -15.38 25.42
N ARG A 473 -43.57 -16.57 25.96
CA ARG A 473 -42.41 -17.40 25.58
C ARG A 473 -42.21 -17.60 24.08
N LYS A 474 -43.28 -17.83 23.32
CA LYS A 474 -43.25 -17.95 21.84
C LYS A 474 -42.82 -16.66 21.12
N ALA A 475 -43.00 -15.50 21.74
CA ALA A 475 -42.60 -14.20 21.19
C ALA A 475 -41.17 -13.81 21.60
N ILE A 476 -40.60 -14.44 22.63
CA ILE A 476 -39.22 -14.15 23.08
C ILE A 476 -38.22 -14.60 22.02
N ASP A 477 -38.40 -15.79 21.44
CA ASP A 477 -37.50 -16.31 20.40
C ASP A 477 -37.46 -15.38 19.18
N GLY A 478 -38.63 -15.01 18.64
CA GLY A 478 -38.72 -14.04 17.55
C GLY A 478 -38.18 -12.66 17.92
N PHE A 479 -38.31 -12.22 19.18
CA PHE A 479 -37.71 -10.97 19.65
C PHE A 479 -36.17 -11.02 19.62
N VAL A 480 -35.58 -12.11 20.12
CA VAL A 480 -34.11 -12.33 20.09
C VAL A 480 -33.62 -12.34 18.65
N GLU A 481 -34.25 -13.11 17.77
CA GLU A 481 -33.92 -13.18 16.34
C GLU A 481 -34.01 -11.81 15.65
N SER A 482 -34.98 -10.98 16.04
CA SER A 482 -35.16 -9.63 15.48
C SER A 482 -34.21 -8.56 16.03
N SER A 483 -33.32 -8.90 16.96
CA SER A 483 -32.45 -7.95 17.68
C SER A 483 -30.94 -8.15 17.44
N PRO A 484 -30.45 -8.14 16.18
CA PRO A 484 -29.03 -8.38 15.88
C PRO A 484 -28.11 -7.38 16.58
N GLY A 485 -26.96 -7.85 17.06
CA GLY A 485 -25.94 -7.02 17.72
C GLY A 485 -26.25 -6.66 19.19
N CYS A 486 -27.41 -7.06 19.70
CA CYS A 486 -27.80 -6.91 21.11
C CYS A 486 -27.53 -8.20 21.88
N VAL A 487 -27.50 -8.11 23.22
CA VAL A 487 -27.50 -9.28 24.12
C VAL A 487 -28.82 -9.31 24.87
N CYS A 488 -29.54 -10.43 24.78
CA CYS A 488 -30.82 -10.62 25.44
C CYS A 488 -30.64 -11.49 26.69
N VAL A 489 -31.13 -11.01 27.83
CA VAL A 489 -31.09 -11.72 29.12
C VAL A 489 -32.52 -12.01 29.54
N MET A 490 -32.82 -13.27 29.84
CA MET A 490 -34.17 -13.72 30.19
C MET A 490 -34.12 -14.81 31.25
N ARG A 491 -35.27 -15.12 31.85
CA ARG A 491 -35.38 -16.22 32.81
C ARG A 491 -35.28 -17.58 32.12
N ALA A 492 -34.55 -18.50 32.74
CA ALA A 492 -34.50 -19.89 32.31
C ALA A 492 -35.78 -20.65 32.69
N VAL A 493 -35.96 -21.84 32.11
CA VAL A 493 -37.04 -22.77 32.48
C VAL A 493 -36.80 -23.37 33.87
N SER A 494 -35.52 -23.60 34.17
CA SER A 494 -34.99 -23.92 35.49
C SER A 494 -34.74 -22.63 36.29
N ASP A 495 -34.49 -22.74 37.59
CA ASP A 495 -34.02 -21.60 38.38
C ASP A 495 -32.72 -21.03 37.77
N GLY A 496 -32.74 -19.78 37.35
CA GLY A 496 -31.61 -19.10 36.70
C GLY A 496 -31.98 -18.20 35.53
N LEU A 497 -30.94 -17.70 34.86
CA LEU A 497 -31.00 -16.81 33.70
C LEU A 497 -30.43 -17.49 32.47
N VAL A 498 -30.87 -17.05 31.29
CA VAL A 498 -30.29 -17.40 30.00
C VAL A 498 -29.81 -16.12 29.33
N VAL A 499 -28.53 -16.10 28.94
CA VAL A 499 -27.95 -15.05 28.11
C VAL A 499 -27.90 -15.54 26.67
N ARG A 500 -28.56 -14.82 25.77
CA ARG A 500 -28.64 -15.12 24.33
C ARG A 500 -28.08 -13.97 23.50
N GLU A 501 -27.41 -14.35 22.42
CA GLU A 501 -26.99 -13.44 21.35
C GLU A 501 -28.22 -13.05 20.52
N GLY A 502 -28.45 -11.75 20.35
CA GLY A 502 -29.51 -11.25 19.47
C GLY A 502 -29.15 -11.47 17.99
N GLY A 503 -30.15 -11.74 17.16
CA GLY A 503 -29.98 -12.11 15.76
C GLY A 503 -29.79 -13.62 15.52
N ARG A 504 -29.78 -14.44 16.57
CA ARG A 504 -29.64 -15.91 16.49
C ARG A 504 -30.98 -16.62 16.62
N ASP A 505 -31.14 -17.73 15.91
CA ASP A 505 -32.30 -18.62 15.93
C ASP A 505 -32.59 -19.17 17.34
N LYS A 506 -33.83 -19.62 17.56
CA LYS A 506 -34.30 -20.33 18.77
C LYS A 506 -33.47 -21.56 19.13
N ASP A 507 -32.85 -22.21 18.14
CA ASP A 507 -32.03 -23.42 18.33
C ASP A 507 -30.60 -23.09 18.82
N ALA A 508 -30.21 -21.82 18.82
CA ALA A 508 -28.93 -21.38 19.37
C ALA A 508 -28.95 -21.47 20.91
N ILE A 509 -28.07 -22.33 21.45
CA ILE A 509 -27.96 -22.59 22.89
C ILE A 509 -27.52 -21.30 23.61
N GLY A 510 -28.41 -20.72 24.41
CA GLY A 510 -28.06 -19.65 25.35
C GLY A 510 -27.30 -20.19 26.57
N MET A 511 -26.42 -19.38 27.15
CA MET A 511 -25.71 -19.76 28.38
C MET A 511 -26.64 -19.63 29.58
N SER A 512 -26.88 -20.73 30.29
CA SER A 512 -27.61 -20.72 31.56
C SER A 512 -26.69 -20.34 32.71
N VAL A 513 -27.15 -19.42 33.55
CA VAL A 513 -26.38 -18.85 34.66
C VAL A 513 -27.26 -18.75 35.91
N PRO A 514 -26.77 -19.09 37.11
CA PRO A 514 -27.52 -18.85 38.35
C PRO A 514 -27.88 -17.35 38.50
N ALA A 515 -29.12 -17.05 38.86
CA ALA A 515 -29.63 -15.67 38.90
C ALA A 515 -29.06 -14.84 40.08
N ASP A 516 -28.57 -15.53 41.10
CA ASP A 516 -27.93 -15.01 42.31
C ASP A 516 -26.42 -14.71 42.10
N ASP A 517 -25.79 -15.32 41.10
CA ASP A 517 -24.38 -15.08 40.76
C ASP A 517 -24.22 -13.92 39.75
N VAL A 518 -24.27 -12.69 40.29
CA VAL A 518 -24.06 -11.44 39.53
C VAL A 518 -22.76 -11.45 38.71
N ARG A 519 -21.69 -12.08 39.21
CA ARG A 519 -20.40 -12.11 38.50
C ARG A 519 -20.44 -13.04 37.31
N ALA A 520 -21.05 -14.22 37.45
CA ALA A 520 -21.23 -15.16 36.35
C ALA A 520 -22.15 -14.59 35.26
N VAL A 521 -23.19 -13.86 35.66
CA VAL A 521 -24.11 -13.18 34.71
C VAL A 521 -23.35 -12.12 33.91
N GLU A 522 -22.58 -11.26 34.59
CA GLU A 522 -21.76 -10.24 33.93
C GLU A 522 -20.74 -10.85 32.96
N LYS A 523 -20.05 -11.93 33.38
CA LYS A 523 -19.08 -12.65 32.55
C LYS A 523 -19.75 -13.22 31.29
N SER A 524 -20.94 -13.79 31.42
CA SER A 524 -21.70 -14.37 30.30
C SER A 524 -22.19 -13.29 29.33
N ILE A 525 -22.64 -12.14 29.85
CA ILE A 525 -23.00 -10.98 29.02
C ILE A 525 -21.78 -10.47 28.24
N ARG A 526 -20.60 -10.35 28.86
CA ARG A 526 -19.37 -9.92 28.16
C ARG A 526 -18.96 -10.89 27.05
N ALA A 527 -19.10 -12.19 27.29
CA ALA A 527 -18.84 -13.21 26.27
C ALA A 527 -19.80 -13.05 25.08
N ALA A 528 -21.10 -12.89 25.34
CA ALA A 528 -22.11 -12.66 24.30
C ALA A 528 -21.92 -11.31 23.57
N LEU A 529 -21.44 -10.27 24.27
CA LEU A 529 -21.08 -9.00 23.63
C LEU A 529 -19.90 -9.15 22.68
N GLN A 530 -18.91 -9.99 23.01
CA GLN A 530 -17.79 -10.25 22.13
C GLN A 530 -18.23 -10.97 20.84
N SER A 531 -19.11 -11.97 20.94
CA SER A 531 -19.57 -12.72 19.76
C SER A 531 -20.53 -11.93 18.88
N THR A 532 -21.26 -10.96 19.44
CA THR A 532 -22.19 -10.08 18.69
C THR A 532 -21.56 -8.76 18.24
N GLU A 533 -20.25 -8.59 18.38
CA GLU A 533 -19.55 -7.32 18.12
C GLU A 533 -19.63 -6.92 16.63
N MET A 534 -19.47 -7.89 15.73
CA MET A 534 -19.65 -7.66 14.28
C MET A 534 -21.10 -7.37 13.91
N ASP A 535 -22.05 -8.12 14.46
CA ASP A 535 -23.47 -7.88 14.21
C ASP A 535 -23.88 -6.48 14.69
N ALA A 536 -23.33 -5.99 15.81
CA ALA A 536 -23.56 -4.65 16.32
C ALA A 536 -22.99 -3.57 15.39
N LEU A 537 -21.83 -3.81 14.79
CA LEU A 537 -21.21 -2.89 13.83
C LEU A 537 -21.97 -2.84 12.50
N GLU A 538 -22.47 -3.98 12.03
CA GLU A 538 -23.21 -4.11 10.76
C GLU A 538 -24.64 -3.59 10.85
N HIS A 539 -25.34 -3.91 11.94
CA HIS A 539 -26.74 -3.58 12.18
C HIS A 539 -26.90 -2.33 13.05
N ALA A 540 -25.80 -1.62 13.29
CA ALA A 540 -25.69 -0.38 14.03
C ALA A 540 -26.93 0.49 13.80
N PRO A 541 -27.89 0.52 14.75
CA PRO A 541 -29.28 0.83 14.45
C PRO A 541 -29.36 2.13 13.67
N HIS A 542 -29.93 2.03 12.47
CA HIS A 542 -30.35 3.18 11.67
C HIS A 542 -31.38 3.96 12.48
N THR A 543 -30.94 4.81 13.44
CA THR A 543 -31.69 5.92 14.06
C THR A 543 -33.12 5.64 14.58
N ALA A 544 -33.63 4.40 14.56
CA ALA A 544 -35.03 4.06 14.79
C ALA A 544 -35.27 3.53 16.21
N LEU A 545 -34.33 2.79 16.79
CA LEU A 545 -34.44 2.25 18.15
C LEU A 545 -34.14 3.27 19.27
N ALA A 546 -33.70 4.48 18.92
CA ALA A 546 -33.61 5.61 19.84
C ALA A 546 -34.93 6.41 19.93
N ARG A 547 -35.86 6.21 18.98
CA ARG A 547 -37.18 6.89 18.95
C ARG A 547 -38.33 6.01 19.40
N ALA A 548 -38.17 4.69 19.45
CA ALA A 548 -39.19 3.81 20.00
C ALA A 548 -39.21 3.93 21.54
N LYS A 549 -40.06 4.81 22.05
CA LYS A 549 -40.73 4.58 23.33
C LYS A 549 -41.63 3.35 23.12
N LEU A 550 -41.21 2.20 23.63
CA LEU A 550 -42.07 1.05 23.93
C LEU A 550 -41.90 0.75 25.40
#